data_AF-A0A699QXB8-F1
#
_entry.id   AF-A0A699QXB8-F1
#
_cell.length_a   1.000
_cell.length_b   1.000
_cell.length_c   1.000
_cell.angle_alpha   90.00
_cell.angle_beta   90.00
_cell.angle_gamma   90.00
#
_symmetry.space_group_name_H-M   'P 1'
#
loop_
_entity.id
_entity.type
_entity.pdbx_description
1 polymer ?
#
loop_
_entity_poly.entity_id
_entity_poly.type
_entity_poly.pdbx_seq_one_letter_code
_entity_poly.pdbx_strand_id
1 'polypeptide(L)'
;CQILHCLLILLQLVEIVLFIVDSRCSNHMTRNLKLLINFVEKFMGTVKFGNDQIAPILGYGDLVQGAVTIKRVYYVEGVNHNLFSVGQFCDADLEVAFRKSTCFIHDLKGNDLLTGSRGMDLYSITLQDTNCPNPICLMAKATLSQAWLWHRRLSHLNFDTVNLLSKNDIVTLHAYFAAEWILHQTSIARTPEQNGVVER
;
A
#
# COMPACT_ATOMS: atom_id res chain seq x y z
N CYS A 1 4.17 21.96 -3.03
CA CYS A 1 4.00 21.94 -4.50
C CYS A 1 2.84 21.01 -4.84
N GLN A 2 1.96 21.41 -5.76
CA GLN A 2 0.77 20.64 -6.16
C GLN A 2 1.11 19.22 -6.62
N ILE A 3 2.33 18.98 -7.12
CA ILE A 3 2.80 17.65 -7.50
C ILE A 3 3.13 16.76 -6.29
N LEU A 4 3.58 17.32 -5.17
CA LEU A 4 3.73 16.57 -3.91
C LEU A 4 2.35 16.26 -3.33
N HIS A 5 1.41 17.18 -3.49
CA HIS A 5 0.00 16.99 -3.11
C HIS A 5 -0.67 15.94 -4.01
N CYS A 6 -0.39 15.92 -5.32
CA CYS A 6 -0.84 14.86 -6.24
C CYS A 6 -0.15 13.52 -5.98
N LEU A 7 1.14 13.50 -5.62
CA LEU A 7 1.84 12.27 -5.19
C LEU A 7 1.27 11.74 -3.87
N LEU A 8 0.95 12.62 -2.92
CA LEU A 8 0.24 12.28 -1.69
C LEU A 8 -1.17 11.75 -2.00
N ILE A 9 -1.94 12.42 -2.86
CA ILE A 9 -3.28 11.98 -3.31
C ILE A 9 -3.19 10.64 -4.06
N LEU A 10 -2.19 10.42 -4.92
CA LEU A 10 -1.96 9.14 -5.62
C LEU A 10 -1.54 8.02 -4.66
N LEU A 11 -0.80 8.33 -3.60
CA LEU A 11 -0.53 7.41 -2.48
C LEU A 11 -1.78 7.18 -1.60
N GLN A 12 -2.70 8.14 -1.58
CA GLN A 12 -3.94 8.13 -0.78
C GLN A 12 -5.12 7.47 -1.52
N LEU A 13 -4.98 7.23 -2.84
CA LEU A 13 -5.96 6.54 -3.68
C LEU A 13 -5.91 5.01 -3.54
N VAL A 14 -4.85 4.45 -2.93
CA VAL A 14 -4.78 3.04 -2.56
C VAL A 14 -4.97 2.99 -1.05
N GLU A 15 -6.14 2.54 -0.58
CA GLU A 15 -6.33 2.26 0.84
C GLU A 15 -5.44 1.06 1.19
N ILE A 16 -4.27 1.33 1.77
CA ILE A 16 -3.34 0.29 2.21
C ILE A 16 -3.89 -0.30 3.50
N VAL A 17 -4.46 -1.49 3.38
CA VAL A 17 -5.03 -2.21 4.52
C VAL A 17 -3.96 -3.09 5.13
N LEU A 18 -3.61 -2.80 6.38
CA LEU A 18 -2.59 -3.53 7.13
C LEU A 18 -3.21 -4.52 8.11
N PHE A 19 -2.71 -5.75 8.12
CA PHE A 19 -2.99 -6.76 9.14
C PHE A 19 -1.72 -7.14 9.89
N ILE A 20 -1.75 -7.08 11.22
CA ILE A 20 -0.66 -7.56 12.07
C ILE A 20 -0.80 -9.08 12.22
N VAL A 21 0.30 -9.80 12.03
CA VAL A 21 0.35 -11.26 12.27
C VAL A 21 0.66 -11.49 13.74
N ASP A 22 -0.32 -12.01 14.48
CA ASP A 22 -0.24 -12.14 15.94
C ASP A 22 -0.52 -13.58 16.39
N SER A 23 0.45 -14.18 17.07
CA SER A 23 0.34 -15.53 17.62
C SER A 23 -0.45 -15.59 18.92
N ARG A 24 -0.65 -14.45 19.60
CA ARG A 24 -1.48 -14.35 20.82
C ARG A 24 -2.95 -14.11 20.50
N CYS A 25 -3.27 -13.83 19.25
CA CYS A 25 -4.61 -13.59 18.80
C CYS A 25 -5.35 -14.90 18.56
N SER A 26 -6.54 -15.09 19.15
CA SER A 26 -7.32 -16.32 18.96
C SER A 26 -8.07 -16.39 17.64
N ASN A 27 -8.40 -15.24 17.03
CA ASN A 27 -9.16 -15.18 15.79
C ASN A 27 -8.66 -14.06 14.87
N HIS A 28 -8.76 -14.25 13.56
CA HIS A 28 -8.62 -13.16 12.60
C HIS A 28 -9.69 -12.10 12.90
N MET A 29 -9.30 -10.83 12.99
CA MET A 29 -10.18 -9.74 13.39
C MET A 29 -9.95 -8.48 12.57
N THR A 30 -11.02 -7.76 12.28
CA THR A 30 -10.98 -6.46 11.58
C THR A 30 -12.05 -5.52 12.11
N ARG A 31 -11.75 -4.21 12.09
CA ARG A 31 -12.76 -3.15 12.27
C ARG A 31 -13.31 -2.62 10.95
N ASN A 32 -12.75 -3.06 9.83
CA ASN A 32 -13.15 -2.55 8.53
C ASN A 32 -14.10 -3.56 7.86
N LEU A 33 -15.41 -3.29 7.97
CA LEU A 33 -16.46 -4.10 7.38
C LEU A 33 -16.36 -4.17 5.85
N LYS A 34 -15.82 -3.14 5.19
CA LYS A 34 -15.68 -3.10 3.72
C LYS A 34 -14.75 -4.19 3.16
N LEU A 35 -13.88 -4.74 4.01
CA LEU A 35 -12.96 -5.82 3.64
C LEU A 35 -13.63 -7.18 3.61
N LEU A 36 -14.79 -7.31 4.25
CA LEU A 36 -15.47 -8.60 4.45
C LEU A 36 -16.51 -8.81 3.36
N ILE A 37 -16.42 -9.95 2.68
CA ILE A 37 -17.47 -10.47 1.81
C ILE A 37 -18.26 -11.55 2.57
N ASN A 38 -19.46 -11.89 2.06
CA ASN A 38 -20.34 -12.87 2.70
C ASN A 38 -20.58 -12.60 4.19
N PHE A 39 -20.65 -11.31 4.56
CA PHE A 39 -20.76 -10.92 5.95
C PHE A 39 -22.09 -11.39 6.56
N VAL A 40 -22.00 -12.00 7.72
CA VAL A 40 -23.13 -12.41 8.55
C VAL A 40 -23.08 -11.59 9.83
N GLU A 41 -24.04 -10.68 9.98
CA GLU A 41 -24.25 -9.94 11.21
C GLU A 41 -24.84 -10.88 12.27
N LYS A 42 -24.06 -11.16 13.30
CA LYS A 42 -24.43 -12.07 14.38
C LYS A 42 -23.53 -11.85 15.57
N PHE A 43 -24.13 -11.71 16.76
CA PHE A 43 -23.37 -11.70 17.99
C PHE A 43 -22.68 -13.06 18.21
N MET A 44 -21.35 -13.06 18.23
CA MET A 44 -20.51 -14.27 18.37
C MET A 44 -19.83 -14.37 19.75
N GLY A 45 -20.13 -13.44 20.66
CA GLY A 45 -19.50 -13.34 21.96
C GLY A 45 -18.68 -12.05 22.10
N THR A 46 -17.67 -12.07 22.96
CA THR A 46 -16.82 -10.92 23.24
C THR A 46 -15.35 -11.30 23.13
N VAL A 47 -14.51 -10.32 22.81
CA VAL A 47 -13.05 -10.42 22.90
C VAL A 47 -12.57 -9.58 24.06
N LYS A 48 -11.61 -10.13 24.83
CA LYS A 48 -10.89 -9.40 25.87
C LYS A 48 -9.51 -9.02 25.33
N PHE A 49 -9.20 -7.74 25.31
CA PHE A 49 -7.92 -7.22 24.86
C PHE A 49 -6.88 -7.28 25.99
N GLY A 50 -5.60 -7.14 25.63
CA GLY A 50 -4.49 -7.13 26.59
C GLY A 50 -4.53 -5.98 27.60
N ASN A 51 -5.33 -4.93 27.34
CA ASN A 51 -5.58 -3.80 28.25
C ASN A 51 -6.84 -3.99 29.11
N ASP A 52 -7.34 -5.24 29.23
CA ASP A 52 -8.56 -5.63 29.94
C ASP A 52 -9.87 -5.06 29.38
N GLN A 53 -9.85 -4.27 28.30
CA GLN A 53 -11.06 -3.85 27.62
C GLN A 53 -11.74 -5.04 26.94
N ILE A 54 -13.07 -4.97 26.89
CA ILE A 54 -13.91 -6.00 26.28
C ILE A 54 -14.68 -5.36 25.14
N ALA A 55 -14.72 -6.02 23.98
CA ALA A 55 -15.54 -5.61 22.84
C ALA A 55 -16.41 -6.76 22.33
N PRO A 56 -17.62 -6.46 21.85
CA PRO A 56 -18.47 -7.47 21.22
C PRO A 56 -17.93 -7.84 19.83
N ILE A 57 -18.08 -9.12 19.49
CA ILE A 57 -17.90 -9.61 18.12
C ILE A 57 -19.28 -9.55 17.45
N LEU A 58 -19.43 -8.65 16.50
CA LEU A 58 -20.73 -8.28 15.92
C LEU A 58 -21.08 -9.09 14.67
N GLY A 59 -20.13 -9.85 14.13
CA GLY A 59 -20.35 -10.73 13.01
C GLY A 59 -19.06 -11.33 12.49
N TYR A 60 -19.17 -12.02 11.37
CA TYR A 60 -18.02 -12.56 10.65
C TYR A 60 -18.26 -12.52 9.15
N GLY A 61 -17.18 -12.49 8.38
CA GLY A 61 -17.21 -12.63 6.94
C GLY A 61 -15.91 -13.25 6.43
N ASP A 62 -15.80 -13.38 5.13
CA ASP A 62 -14.59 -13.86 4.48
C ASP A 62 -13.81 -12.69 3.92
N LEU A 63 -12.49 -12.82 3.90
CA LEU A 63 -11.56 -11.84 3.34
C LEU A 63 -10.85 -12.47 2.15
N VAL A 64 -10.85 -11.79 1.01
CA VAL A 64 -10.22 -12.29 -0.23
C VAL A 64 -9.03 -11.43 -0.60
N GLN A 65 -7.90 -12.08 -0.88
CA GLN A 65 -6.69 -11.45 -1.41
C GLN A 65 -6.19 -12.30 -2.59
N GLY A 66 -6.42 -11.82 -3.81
CA GLY A 66 -6.11 -12.58 -5.02
C GLY A 66 -6.87 -13.90 -5.05
N ALA A 67 -6.15 -15.03 -5.12
CA ALA A 67 -6.73 -16.37 -5.09
C ALA A 67 -6.94 -16.94 -3.68
N VAL A 68 -6.50 -16.23 -2.63
CA VAL A 68 -6.55 -16.70 -1.24
C VAL A 68 -7.82 -16.16 -0.58
N THR A 69 -8.55 -17.04 0.11
CA THR A 69 -9.70 -16.66 0.95
C THR A 69 -9.44 -17.02 2.40
N ILE A 70 -9.41 -16.01 3.26
CA ILE A 70 -9.33 -16.17 4.72
C ILE A 70 -10.77 -16.20 5.23
N LYS A 71 -11.19 -17.36 5.70
CA LYS A 71 -12.57 -17.57 6.14
C LYS A 71 -12.80 -17.09 7.56
N ARG A 72 -14.04 -16.71 7.86
CA ARG A 72 -14.52 -16.41 9.22
C ARG A 72 -13.67 -15.35 9.96
N VAL A 73 -13.30 -14.28 9.28
CA VAL A 73 -12.71 -13.10 9.90
C VAL A 73 -13.78 -12.39 10.71
N TYR A 74 -13.51 -12.14 11.99
CA TYR A 74 -14.45 -11.53 12.92
C TYR A 74 -14.46 -10.00 12.77
N TYR A 75 -15.67 -9.45 12.74
CA TYR A 75 -15.88 -8.00 12.81
C TYR A 75 -16.00 -7.57 14.27
N VAL A 76 -15.07 -6.72 14.70
CA VAL A 76 -14.98 -6.23 16.08
C VAL A 76 -14.77 -4.73 16.05
N GLU A 77 -15.76 -3.97 16.50
CA GLU A 77 -15.69 -2.49 16.50
C GLU A 77 -14.59 -1.96 17.45
N GLY A 78 -14.32 -2.66 18.54
CA GLY A 78 -13.31 -2.25 19.52
C GLY A 78 -11.86 -2.56 19.16
N VAL A 79 -11.57 -3.18 18.02
CA VAL A 79 -10.18 -3.52 17.66
C VAL A 79 -9.46 -2.32 17.06
N ASN A 80 -8.27 -1.99 17.57
CA ASN A 80 -7.48 -0.84 17.10
C ASN A 80 -6.71 -1.15 15.81
N HIS A 81 -6.36 -2.41 15.59
CA HIS A 81 -5.61 -2.88 14.42
C HIS A 81 -6.23 -4.16 13.89
N ASN A 82 -6.15 -4.38 12.58
CA ASN A 82 -6.59 -5.65 12.03
C ASN A 82 -5.55 -6.73 12.36
N LEU A 83 -6.02 -7.91 12.76
CA LEU A 83 -5.17 -8.98 13.25
C LEU A 83 -5.41 -10.24 12.44
N PHE A 84 -4.33 -10.91 12.07
CA PHE A 84 -4.38 -12.31 11.69
C PHE A 84 -3.89 -13.18 12.84
N SER A 85 -4.71 -14.17 13.22
CA SER A 85 -4.31 -15.21 14.15
C SER A 85 -3.37 -16.20 13.47
N VAL A 86 -2.19 -16.40 14.04
CA VAL A 86 -1.30 -17.50 13.62
C VAL A 86 -1.94 -18.86 13.90
N GLY A 87 -2.64 -18.99 15.03
CA GLY A 87 -3.30 -20.24 15.41
C GLY A 87 -4.31 -20.70 14.36
N GLN A 88 -5.16 -19.79 13.87
CA GLN A 88 -6.13 -20.15 12.83
C GLN A 88 -5.51 -20.47 11.47
N PHE A 89 -4.36 -19.88 11.13
CA PHE A 89 -3.62 -20.33 9.96
C PHE A 89 -3.13 -21.76 10.14
N CYS A 90 -2.58 -22.11 11.31
CA CYS A 90 -2.15 -23.47 11.60
C CYS A 90 -3.32 -24.47 11.62
N ASP A 91 -4.48 -24.09 12.17
CA ASP A 91 -5.69 -24.90 12.17
C ASP A 91 -6.24 -25.15 10.75
N ALA A 92 -5.86 -24.31 9.78
CA ALA A 92 -6.20 -24.42 8.37
C ALA A 92 -5.12 -25.14 7.54
N ASP A 93 -4.21 -25.87 8.18
CA ASP A 93 -3.08 -26.57 7.56
C ASP A 93 -2.14 -25.63 6.78
N LEU A 94 -1.98 -24.39 7.24
CA LEU A 94 -1.03 -23.43 6.68
C LEU A 94 0.17 -23.25 7.60
N GLU A 95 1.34 -23.11 7.00
CA GLU A 95 2.58 -22.80 7.71
C GLU A 95 2.78 -21.29 7.78
N VAL A 96 3.19 -20.79 8.95
CA VAL A 96 3.59 -19.39 9.12
C VAL A 96 5.07 -19.33 9.47
N ALA A 97 5.88 -18.82 8.54
CA ALA A 97 7.31 -18.64 8.75
C ALA A 97 7.69 -17.18 8.99
N PHE A 98 8.48 -16.95 10.02
CA PHE A 98 9.06 -15.64 10.34
C PHE A 98 10.55 -15.62 10.00
N ARG A 99 10.97 -14.64 9.20
CA ARG A 99 12.38 -14.35 8.87
C ARG A 99 12.73 -12.94 9.33
N LYS A 100 14.03 -12.61 9.34
CA LYS A 100 14.56 -11.33 9.86
C LYS A 100 13.73 -10.09 9.46
N SER A 101 13.31 -10.00 8.20
CA SER A 101 12.59 -8.85 7.63
C SER A 101 11.25 -9.18 6.97
N THR A 102 10.83 -10.45 6.96
CA THR A 102 9.64 -10.90 6.22
C THR A 102 8.91 -12.00 6.97
N CYS A 103 7.63 -12.15 6.73
CA CYS A 103 6.89 -13.36 7.08
C CYS A 103 6.16 -13.93 5.87
N PHE A 104 5.89 -15.22 5.90
CA PHE A 104 5.19 -15.92 4.83
C PHE A 104 4.10 -16.79 5.45
N ILE A 105 2.98 -16.90 4.74
CA ILE A 105 1.99 -17.95 4.96
C ILE A 105 2.03 -18.85 3.74
N HIS A 106 2.37 -20.13 3.94
CA HIS A 106 2.52 -21.10 2.86
C HIS A 106 1.50 -22.23 3.02
N ASP A 107 1.08 -22.78 1.89
CA ASP A 107 0.39 -24.06 1.88
C ASP A 107 1.36 -25.21 2.22
N LEU A 108 0.82 -26.40 2.49
CA LEU A 108 1.64 -27.61 2.76
C LEU A 108 2.56 -28.02 1.59
N LYS A 109 2.40 -27.43 0.40
CA LYS A 109 3.26 -27.67 -0.77
C LYS A 109 4.43 -26.68 -0.84
N GLY A 110 4.47 -25.69 0.06
CA GLY A 110 5.49 -24.65 0.12
C GLY A 110 5.22 -23.45 -0.81
N ASN A 111 4.00 -23.28 -1.32
CA ASN A 111 3.64 -22.10 -2.10
C ASN A 111 3.29 -20.94 -1.18
N ASP A 112 3.94 -19.79 -1.37
CA ASP A 112 3.65 -18.56 -0.63
C ASP A 112 2.27 -18.01 -1.02
N LEU A 113 1.31 -18.11 -0.10
CA LEU A 113 -0.05 -17.58 -0.27
C LEU A 113 -0.11 -16.10 0.07
N LEU A 114 0.55 -15.70 1.15
CA LEU A 114 0.63 -14.32 1.61
C LEU A 114 2.05 -14.00 2.05
N THR A 115 2.51 -12.81 1.70
CA THR A 115 3.81 -12.28 2.11
C THR A 115 3.62 -11.05 2.96
N GLY A 116 4.27 -11.03 4.11
CA GLY A 116 4.35 -9.87 4.99
C GLY A 116 5.77 -9.37 5.16
N SER A 117 5.88 -8.16 5.68
CA SER A 117 7.13 -7.51 6.02
C SER A 117 7.21 -7.28 7.53
N ARG A 118 8.44 -7.12 8.04
CA ARG A 118 8.68 -6.70 9.41
C ARG A 118 8.97 -5.20 9.47
N GLY A 119 8.24 -4.46 10.30
CA GLY A 119 8.47 -3.05 10.58
C GLY A 119 8.15 -2.74 12.04
N MET A 120 8.96 -1.89 12.69
CA MET A 120 8.78 -1.53 14.12
C MET A 120 8.60 -2.76 15.03
N ASP A 121 9.37 -3.81 14.77
CA ASP A 121 9.32 -5.11 15.47
C ASP A 121 8.03 -5.93 15.32
N LEU A 122 7.09 -5.50 14.48
CA LEU A 122 5.88 -6.24 14.15
C LEU A 122 5.96 -6.82 12.73
N TYR A 123 5.35 -7.99 12.55
CA TYR A 123 5.12 -8.56 11.23
C TYR A 123 3.73 -8.19 10.76
N SER A 124 3.63 -7.72 9.52
CA SER A 124 2.38 -7.26 8.95
C SER A 124 2.25 -7.64 7.49
N ILE A 125 1.02 -7.93 7.09
CA ILE A 125 0.65 -8.23 5.71
C ILE A 125 -0.17 -7.05 5.20
N THR A 126 0.26 -6.54 4.05
CA THR A 126 -0.45 -5.49 3.34
C THR A 126 -1.38 -6.13 2.33
N LEU A 127 -2.67 -5.85 2.46
CA LEU A 127 -3.67 -6.22 1.48
C LEU A 127 -3.84 -5.08 0.47
N GLN A 128 -4.02 -5.43 -0.79
CA GLN A 128 -4.31 -4.48 -1.84
C GLN A 128 -5.81 -4.54 -2.09
N ASP A 129 -6.51 -3.41 -1.95
CA ASP A 129 -7.91 -3.34 -2.30
C ASP A 129 -8.10 -3.56 -3.80
N THR A 130 -8.80 -4.63 -4.17
CA THR A 130 -9.14 -4.98 -5.56
C THR A 130 -10.24 -4.08 -6.14
N ASN A 131 -10.90 -3.25 -5.33
CA ASN A 131 -11.97 -2.36 -5.78
C ASN A 131 -11.49 -1.01 -6.34
N CYS A 132 -10.17 -0.80 -6.51
CA CYS A 132 -9.70 0.29 -7.35
C CYS A 132 -9.78 -0.14 -8.82
N PRO A 133 -10.69 0.41 -9.65
CA PRO A 133 -10.65 0.18 -11.10
C PRO A 133 -9.37 0.82 -11.63
N ASN A 134 -8.33 0.01 -11.83
CA ASN A 134 -7.01 0.42 -12.32
C ASN A 134 -6.52 1.76 -11.74
N PRO A 135 -5.80 1.77 -10.61
CA PRO A 135 -4.83 2.81 -10.47
C PRO A 135 -3.74 2.49 -11.50
N ILE A 136 -3.75 3.14 -12.66
CA ILE A 136 -2.53 3.36 -13.43
C ILE A 136 -1.63 4.21 -12.51
N CYS A 137 -1.03 3.57 -11.51
CA CYS A 137 -0.06 4.17 -10.63
C CYS A 137 1.30 3.80 -11.20
N LEU A 138 1.90 4.73 -11.94
CA LEU A 138 3.23 4.62 -12.54
C LEU A 138 4.38 4.55 -11.50
N MET A 139 4.11 4.12 -10.27
CA MET A 139 5.16 3.91 -9.26
C MET A 139 5.44 2.42 -9.09
N ALA A 140 6.02 1.85 -10.15
CA ALA A 140 6.81 0.65 -10.01
C ALA A 140 7.98 0.93 -9.05
N LYS A 141 7.95 0.37 -7.84
CA LYS A 141 9.12 0.11 -6.99
C LYS A 141 10.08 1.30 -6.73
N ALA A 142 9.61 2.55 -6.78
CA ALA A 142 10.46 3.70 -6.53
C ALA A 142 10.71 3.86 -5.02
N THR A 143 11.98 3.88 -4.63
CA THR A 143 12.39 4.28 -3.26
C THR A 143 11.98 5.73 -3.00
N LEU A 144 11.83 6.12 -1.73
CA LEU A 144 11.46 7.50 -1.35
C LEU A 144 12.36 8.55 -2.02
N SER A 145 13.66 8.26 -2.18
CA SER A 145 14.62 9.12 -2.87
C SER A 145 14.35 9.25 -4.37
N GLN A 146 13.93 8.17 -5.04
CA GLN A 146 13.55 8.19 -6.45
C GLN A 146 12.23 8.95 -6.67
N ALA A 147 11.24 8.77 -5.79
CA ALA A 147 9.99 9.54 -5.84
C ALA A 147 10.27 11.04 -5.67
N TRP A 148 11.17 11.42 -4.76
CA TRP A 148 11.62 12.81 -4.60
C TRP A 148 12.40 13.36 -5.80
N LEU A 149 13.22 12.53 -6.46
CA LEU A 149 13.94 12.93 -7.67
C LEU A 149 12.96 13.20 -8.82
N TRP A 150 11.96 12.35 -9.01
CA TRP A 150 10.91 12.56 -10.00
C TRP A 150 10.03 13.75 -9.67
N HIS A 151 9.72 13.99 -8.39
CA HIS A 151 9.06 15.21 -7.95
C HIS A 151 9.81 16.46 -8.39
N ARG A 152 11.15 16.49 -8.24
CA ARG A 152 11.99 17.61 -8.71
C ARG A 152 12.09 17.73 -10.23
N ARG A 153 12.10 16.59 -10.96
CA ARG A 153 12.17 16.60 -12.43
C ARG A 153 10.87 17.07 -13.07
N LEU A 154 9.74 16.70 -12.47
CA LEU A 154 8.41 16.96 -13.01
C LEU A 154 7.73 18.19 -12.39
N SER A 155 8.34 18.82 -11.37
CA SER A 155 7.78 19.99 -10.66
C SER A 155 7.49 21.20 -11.53
N HIS A 156 8.06 21.24 -12.74
CA HIS A 156 7.98 22.36 -13.68
C HIS A 156 7.18 22.06 -14.96
N LEU A 157 6.51 20.91 -15.05
CA LEU A 157 5.66 20.62 -16.20
C LEU A 157 4.43 21.52 -16.23
N ASN A 158 4.13 22.09 -17.40
CA ASN A 158 2.90 22.85 -17.63
C ASN A 158 1.67 21.92 -17.56
N PHE A 159 0.54 22.45 -17.09
CA PHE A 159 -0.75 21.76 -17.01
C PHE A 159 -1.20 21.21 -18.37
N ASP A 160 -0.90 21.89 -19.47
CA ASP A 160 -1.21 21.41 -20.82
C ASP A 160 -0.45 20.12 -21.15
N THR A 161 0.82 20.05 -20.74
CA THR A 161 1.66 18.86 -20.91
C THR A 161 1.15 17.71 -20.04
N VAL A 162 0.76 17.97 -18.80
CA VAL A 162 0.18 16.95 -17.90
C VAL A 162 -1.13 16.38 -18.47
N ASN A 163 -2.00 17.24 -19.01
CA ASN A 163 -3.24 16.82 -19.66
C ASN A 163 -3.02 16.03 -20.95
N LEU A 164 -1.96 16.35 -21.71
CA LEU A 164 -1.56 15.59 -22.90
C LEU A 164 -1.03 14.20 -22.52
N LEU A 165 -0.21 14.12 -21.48
CA LEU A 165 0.32 12.87 -20.94
C LEU A 165 -0.79 11.95 -20.41
N SER A 166 -1.84 12.52 -19.81
CA SER A 166 -3.00 11.76 -19.32
C SER A 166 -3.85 11.12 -20.44
N LYS A 167 -3.69 11.54 -21.69
CA LYS A 167 -4.56 11.14 -22.81
C LYS A 167 -3.90 10.15 -23.79
N ASN A 168 -2.60 9.89 -23.66
CA ASN A 168 -1.82 9.10 -24.62
C ASN A 168 -1.38 7.75 -24.01
N ASP A 169 -1.42 6.68 -24.82
CA ASP A 169 -0.93 5.35 -24.44
C ASP A 169 0.60 5.30 -24.27
N ILE A 170 1.06 4.32 -23.49
CA ILE A 170 2.45 4.12 -23.01
C ILE A 170 3.51 4.21 -24.12
N VAL A 171 3.21 3.73 -25.33
CA VAL A 171 4.15 3.71 -26.46
C VAL A 171 4.48 5.12 -26.96
N THR A 172 3.52 6.05 -26.87
CA THR A 172 3.66 7.44 -27.31
C THR A 172 4.46 8.28 -26.30
N LEU A 173 4.38 7.94 -25.01
CA LEU A 173 5.11 8.59 -23.92
C LEU A 173 6.63 8.37 -24.02
N HIS A 174 7.05 7.14 -24.29
CA HIS A 174 8.48 6.82 -24.47
C HIS A 174 9.04 7.53 -25.72
N ALA A 175 8.25 7.61 -26.81
CA ALA A 175 8.60 8.36 -28.00
C ALA A 175 8.68 9.88 -27.76
N TYR A 176 7.77 10.45 -26.96
CA TYR A 176 7.78 11.87 -26.60
C TYR A 176 9.03 12.26 -25.79
N PHE A 177 9.39 11.48 -24.77
CA PHE A 177 10.60 11.73 -23.99
C PHE A 177 11.90 11.54 -24.79
N ALA A 178 11.88 10.64 -25.78
CA ALA A 178 13.00 10.47 -26.71
C ALA A 178 13.10 11.63 -27.72
N ALA A 179 11.97 12.22 -28.15
CA ALA A 179 11.92 13.36 -29.08
C ALA A 179 12.31 14.69 -28.43
N GLU A 180 11.92 14.92 -27.17
CA GLU A 180 12.21 16.13 -26.39
C GLU A 180 13.59 16.11 -25.72
N TRP A 181 14.48 15.17 -26.09
CA TRP A 181 15.87 15.08 -25.61
C TRP A 181 16.04 15.06 -24.08
N ILE A 182 15.11 14.45 -23.34
CA ILE A 182 15.32 14.18 -21.90
C ILE A 182 16.10 12.86 -21.74
N LEU A 183 17.24 12.79 -22.41
CA LEU A 183 18.22 11.72 -22.29
C LEU A 183 19.57 12.40 -22.09
N HIS A 184 20.13 12.20 -20.90
CA HIS A 184 21.46 12.61 -20.44
C HIS A 184 21.62 13.95 -19.68
N GLN A 185 22.60 13.89 -18.78
CA GLN A 185 22.87 14.75 -17.62
C GLN A 185 23.49 16.13 -17.92
N THR A 186 23.35 17.00 -16.89
CA THR A 186 24.19 18.12 -16.44
C THR A 186 24.25 19.42 -17.26
N SER A 187 23.70 20.49 -16.68
CA SER A 187 24.47 21.70 -16.45
C SER A 187 24.08 22.33 -15.11
N ILE A 188 25.10 22.63 -14.32
CA ILE A 188 25.02 23.29 -13.02
C ILE A 188 24.55 24.74 -13.26
N ALA A 189 23.67 25.25 -12.39
CA ALA A 189 23.22 26.64 -12.45
C ALA A 189 24.41 27.61 -12.33
N ARG A 190 24.69 28.38 -13.38
CA ARG A 190 25.56 29.55 -13.28
C ARG A 190 24.77 30.70 -12.64
N THR A 191 25.38 31.31 -11.63
CA THR A 191 25.01 32.58 -11.01
C THR A 191 24.79 33.69 -12.05
N PRO A 192 23.89 34.67 -11.81
CA PRO A 192 23.69 35.79 -12.71
C PRO A 192 24.86 36.77 -12.62
N GLU A 193 25.61 36.94 -13.72
CA GLU A 193 26.50 38.08 -13.92
C GLU A 193 25.65 39.35 -14.01
N GLN A 194 25.92 40.31 -13.12
CA GLN A 194 25.39 41.66 -13.21
C GLN A 194 26.01 42.34 -14.43
N ASN A 195 25.22 42.62 -15.46
CA ASN A 195 25.61 43.50 -16.56
C ASN A 195 25.69 44.94 -16.04
N GLY A 196 26.85 45.31 -15.50
CA GLY A 196 27.26 46.69 -15.38
C GLY A 196 27.79 47.18 -16.73
N VAL A 197 27.02 48.03 -17.42
CA VAL A 197 27.55 48.99 -18.38
C VAL A 197 26.89 50.34 -18.10
N VAL A 198 27.64 51.21 -17.45
CA VAL A 198 27.47 52.67 -17.50
C VAL A 198 28.33 53.14 -18.66
N GLU A 199 27.72 53.78 -19.65
CA GLU A 199 28.42 54.68 -20.55
C GLU A 199 27.90 56.10 -20.35
N ARG A 200 28.84 57.04 -20.47
CA ARG A 200 28.72 58.47 -20.14
C ARG A 200 27.80 59.24 -21.09
#